data_AF-L8GSD9-F1
#
_entry.id   AF-L8GSD9-F1
#
_cell.length_a   1.000
_cell.length_b   1.000
_cell.length_c   1.000
_cell.angle_alpha   90.00
_cell.angle_beta   90.00
_cell.angle_gamma   90.00
#
_symmetry.space_group_name_H-M   'P 1'
#
loop_
_entity.id
_entity.type
_entity.pdbx_description
1 polymer ?
#
loop_
_entity_poly.entity_id
_entity_poly.type
_entity_poly.pdbx_seq_one_letter_code
_entity_poly.pdbx_strand_id
1 'polypeptide(L)'
;MLLHKNATVTICHSRTKDPAAICREADIIVAAIGQPEYVKGDWVKPGAAVIDVGINSVPDASRKAGYRLVGDVAFNEAKEVAGAITPVPGGVGPMTVCMLLKQTLESAKRVYSAAQ
;
A
#
# COMPACT_ATOMS: atom_id res chain seq x y z
N MET A 1 -5.86 -1.02 11.84
CA MET A 1 -6.89 -0.72 10.82
C MET A 1 -7.36 0.72 10.98
N LEU A 2 -7.56 1.45 9.88
CA LEU A 2 -7.83 2.91 9.86
C LEU A 2 -9.09 3.32 10.62
N LEU A 3 -10.19 2.58 10.44
CA LEU A 3 -11.45 2.85 11.15
C LEU A 3 -11.30 2.77 12.67
N HIS A 4 -10.53 1.80 13.18
CA HIS A 4 -10.24 1.66 14.61
C HIS A 4 -9.34 2.78 15.14
N LYS A 5 -8.79 3.62 14.26
CA LYS A 5 -8.01 4.82 14.58
C LYS A 5 -8.80 6.10 14.27
N ASN A 6 -10.13 6.01 14.18
CA ASN A 6 -11.07 7.12 13.99
C ASN A 6 -10.91 7.89 12.67
N ALA A 7 -10.33 7.27 11.63
CA ALA A 7 -10.35 7.83 10.29
C ALA A 7 -11.74 7.65 9.64
N THR A 8 -12.19 8.64 8.88
CA THR A 8 -13.31 8.46 7.93
C THR A 8 -12.78 7.68 6.72
N VAL A 9 -13.34 6.49 6.48
CA VAL A 9 -12.83 5.57 5.46
C VAL A 9 -13.80 5.46 4.29
N THR A 10 -13.30 5.73 3.09
CA THR A 10 -13.98 5.45 1.82
C THR A 10 -13.30 4.26 1.14
N ILE A 11 -14.07 3.25 0.73
CA ILE A 11 -13.56 2.09 0.00
C ILE A 11 -13.88 2.25 -1.48
N CYS A 12 -12.84 2.37 -2.32
CA CYS A 12 -12.95 2.35 -3.77
C CYS A 12 -12.82 0.93 -4.31
N HIS A 13 -13.49 0.63 -5.43
CA HIS A 13 -13.43 -0.66 -6.10
C HIS A 13 -13.67 -0.50 -7.61
N SER A 14 -13.67 -1.61 -8.34
CA SER A 14 -13.79 -1.64 -9.81
C SER A 14 -15.06 -1.01 -10.42
N ARG A 15 -16.07 -0.66 -9.61
CA ARG A 15 -17.30 0.02 -10.06
C ARG A 15 -17.45 1.42 -9.48
N THR A 16 -16.45 1.92 -8.75
CA THR A 16 -16.39 3.31 -8.33
C THR A 16 -16.27 4.18 -9.58
N LYS A 17 -17.20 5.13 -9.77
CA LYS A 17 -17.28 5.92 -11.01
C LYS A 17 -16.08 6.84 -11.23
N ASP A 18 -15.58 7.45 -10.17
CA ASP A 18 -14.43 8.36 -10.23
C ASP A 18 -13.56 8.17 -8.97
N PRO A 19 -12.73 7.12 -8.93
CA PRO A 19 -11.82 6.91 -7.81
C PRO A 19 -10.76 8.02 -7.72
N ALA A 20 -10.43 8.70 -8.82
CA ALA A 20 -9.46 9.80 -8.84
C ALA A 20 -9.95 10.99 -8.02
N ALA A 21 -11.22 11.37 -8.16
CA ALA A 21 -11.82 12.43 -7.34
C ALA A 21 -11.80 12.11 -5.85
N ILE A 22 -12.13 10.87 -5.49
CA ILE A 22 -12.12 10.43 -4.09
C ILE A 22 -10.69 10.46 -3.53
N CYS A 23 -9.71 9.98 -4.31
CA CYS A 23 -8.29 10.01 -3.90
C CYS A 23 -7.77 11.44 -3.68
N ARG A 24 -8.22 12.41 -4.49
CA ARG A 24 -7.82 13.83 -4.35
C ARG A 24 -8.27 14.47 -3.05
N GLU A 25 -9.28 13.91 -2.39
CA GLU A 25 -9.77 14.39 -1.09
C GLU A 25 -9.10 13.68 0.10
N ALA A 26 -8.46 12.52 -0.13
CA ALA A 26 -7.96 11.64 0.91
C ALA A 26 -6.60 12.10 1.50
N ASP A 27 -6.52 12.16 2.83
CA ASP A 27 -5.24 12.38 3.55
C ASP A 27 -4.35 11.14 3.55
N ILE A 28 -4.95 9.95 3.42
CA ILE A 28 -4.27 8.66 3.36
C ILE A 28 -4.86 7.85 2.21
N ILE A 29 -4.01 7.39 1.30
CA ILE A 29 -4.36 6.48 0.20
C ILE A 29 -3.70 5.13 0.47
N VAL A 30 -4.48 4.06 0.51
CA VAL A 30 -3.99 2.68 0.55
C VAL A 30 -4.34 2.01 -0.78
N ALA A 31 -3.36 1.85 -1.67
CA ALA A 31 -3.54 1.25 -2.98
C ALA A 31 -3.31 -0.27 -2.90
N ALA A 32 -4.36 -1.04 -3.13
CA ALA A 32 -4.36 -2.52 -3.09
C ALA A 32 -5.27 -3.07 -4.20
N ILE A 33 -4.96 -2.68 -5.43
CA ILE A 33 -5.76 -2.86 -6.65
C ILE A 33 -5.26 -4.08 -7.45
N GLY A 34 -3.94 -4.31 -7.47
CA GLY A 34 -3.31 -5.33 -8.32
C GLY A 34 -3.31 -4.93 -9.81
N GLN A 35 -3.08 -3.65 -10.09
CA GLN A 35 -2.96 -3.09 -11.43
C GLN A 35 -1.76 -2.14 -11.47
N PRO A 36 -0.77 -2.37 -12.35
CA PRO A 36 0.48 -1.62 -12.34
C PRO A 36 0.25 -0.14 -12.59
N GLU A 37 0.76 0.70 -11.69
CA GLU A 37 0.81 2.16 -11.85
C GLU A 37 -0.57 2.79 -12.14
N TYR A 38 -1.66 2.21 -11.63
CA TYR A 38 -3.05 2.66 -11.85
C TYR A 38 -3.34 4.00 -11.18
N VAL A 39 -2.91 4.20 -9.94
CA VAL A 39 -3.07 5.47 -9.20
C VAL A 39 -2.00 6.45 -9.69
N LYS A 40 -2.42 7.55 -10.30
CA LYS A 40 -1.54 8.57 -10.89
C LYS A 40 -1.17 9.67 -9.89
N GLY A 41 -0.11 10.43 -10.18
CA GLY A 41 0.35 11.48 -9.27
C GLY A 41 -0.69 12.58 -9.03
N ASP A 42 -1.49 12.91 -10.04
CA ASP A 42 -2.58 13.91 -9.96
C ASP A 42 -3.81 13.43 -9.16
N TRP A 43 -3.85 12.15 -8.77
CA TRP A 43 -4.89 11.62 -7.88
C TRP A 43 -4.54 11.88 -6.41
N VAL A 44 -3.27 12.21 -6.11
CA VAL A 44 -2.76 12.36 -4.75
C VAL A 44 -3.02 13.78 -4.27
N LYS A 45 -3.67 13.92 -3.11
CA LYS A 45 -3.76 15.19 -2.40
C LYS A 45 -2.36 15.65 -1.97
N PRO A 46 -1.96 16.91 -2.20
CA PRO A 46 -0.66 17.42 -1.72
C PRO A 46 -0.45 17.15 -0.24
N GLY A 47 0.67 16.52 0.10
CA GLY A 47 1.02 16.16 1.48
C GLY A 47 0.38 14.87 2.01
N ALA A 48 -0.46 14.18 1.24
CA ALA A 48 -1.07 12.91 1.67
C ALA A 48 -0.04 11.79 1.87
N ALA A 49 -0.39 10.82 2.71
CA ALA A 49 0.37 9.59 2.86
C ALA A 49 -0.14 8.52 1.88
N VAL A 50 0.77 7.90 1.13
CA VAL A 50 0.45 6.87 0.14
C VAL A 50 1.10 5.54 0.53
N ILE A 51 0.27 4.52 0.75
CA ILE A 51 0.69 3.15 1.05
C ILE A 51 0.36 2.28 -0.16
N ASP A 52 1.39 1.88 -0.88
CA ASP A 52 1.32 1.02 -2.05
C ASP A 52 1.54 -0.45 -1.64
N VAL A 53 0.45 -1.21 -1.65
CA VAL A 53 0.40 -2.64 -1.34
C VAL A 53 0.59 -3.49 -2.60
N GLY A 54 0.42 -2.89 -3.78
CA GLY A 54 0.46 -3.57 -5.06
C GLY A 54 1.79 -4.26 -5.33
N ILE A 55 1.74 -5.45 -5.91
CA ILE A 55 2.91 -6.16 -6.42
C ILE A 55 2.54 -6.68 -7.81
N ASN A 56 3.01 -5.98 -8.83
CA ASN A 56 2.73 -6.27 -10.23
C ASN A 56 4.06 -6.57 -10.96
N SER A 57 4.10 -7.65 -11.73
CA SER A 57 5.26 -7.98 -12.57
C SER A 57 5.09 -7.38 -13.96
N VAL A 58 6.02 -6.51 -14.34
CA VAL A 58 6.05 -5.88 -15.67
C VAL A 58 7.28 -6.37 -16.44
N PRO A 59 7.14 -6.84 -17.69
CA PRO A 59 8.27 -7.29 -18.50
C PRO A 59 9.39 -6.24 -18.57
N ASP A 60 10.63 -6.67 -18.36
CA ASP A 60 11.81 -5.82 -18.38
C ASP A 60 13.04 -6.68 -18.72
N ALA A 61 13.45 -6.61 -19.98
CA ALA A 61 14.59 -7.38 -20.51
C ALA A 61 15.94 -6.96 -19.91
N SER A 62 16.02 -5.80 -19.25
CA SER A 62 17.25 -5.36 -18.56
C SER A 62 17.46 -6.09 -17.23
N ARG A 63 16.43 -6.74 -16.68
CA ARG A 63 16.49 -7.45 -15.41
C ARG A 63 16.76 -8.94 -15.63
N LYS A 64 17.57 -9.53 -14.76
CA LYS A 64 17.87 -10.98 -14.76
C LYS A 64 16.61 -11.85 -14.73
N ALA A 65 15.56 -11.41 -14.03
CA ALA A 65 14.30 -12.13 -13.92
C ALA A 65 13.39 -11.99 -15.16
N GLY A 66 13.73 -11.12 -16.12
CA GLY A 66 12.88 -10.79 -17.28
C GLY A 66 11.71 -9.85 -16.96
N TYR A 67 11.59 -9.41 -15.70
CA TYR A 67 10.58 -8.47 -15.25
C TYR A 67 11.10 -7.59 -14.11
N ARG A 68 10.45 -6.44 -13.91
CA ARG A 68 10.57 -5.59 -12.73
C ARG A 68 9.27 -5.65 -11.92
N LEU A 69 9.37 -5.47 -10.61
CA LEU A 69 8.21 -5.32 -9.75
C LEU A 69 7.84 -3.84 -9.67
N VAL A 70 6.54 -3.56 -9.82
CA VAL A 70 5.96 -2.23 -9.66
C VAL A 70 4.73 -2.32 -8.78
N GLY A 71 4.40 -1.20 -8.14
CA GLY A 71 3.22 -1.10 -7.30
C GLY A 71 1.96 -0.74 -8.09
N ASP A 72 0.89 -0.46 -7.37
CA ASP A 72 -0.35 0.06 -7.95
C ASP A 72 -0.30 1.58 -8.17
N VAL A 73 0.71 2.25 -7.63
CA VAL A 73 0.90 3.71 -7.73
C VAL A 73 2.02 4.04 -8.72
N ALA A 74 1.81 5.05 -9.56
CA ALA A 74 2.84 5.66 -10.38
C ALA A 74 3.85 6.41 -9.48
N PHE A 75 4.76 5.67 -8.87
CA PHE A 75 5.64 6.16 -7.79
C PHE A 75 6.41 7.43 -8.14
N ASN A 76 6.92 7.54 -9.38
CA ASN A 76 7.70 8.71 -9.80
C ASN A 76 6.88 9.99 -9.88
N GLU A 77 5.58 9.89 -10.17
CA GLU A 77 4.69 11.04 -10.20
C GLU A 77 4.20 11.36 -8.78
N ALA A 78 3.77 10.32 -8.04
CA ALA A 78 3.18 10.46 -6.73
C ALA A 78 4.18 10.95 -5.66
N LYS A 79 5.47 10.60 -5.76
CA LYS A 79 6.49 11.04 -4.79
C LYS A 79 6.72 12.56 -4.79
N GLU A 80 6.39 13.24 -5.88
CA GLU A 80 6.54 14.69 -6.00
C GLU A 80 5.40 15.44 -5.29
N VAL A 81 4.30 14.75 -4.98
CA VAL A 81 3.07 15.34 -4.42
C VAL A 81 2.81 14.84 -2.99
N ALA A 82 3.07 13.55 -2.73
CA ALA A 82 2.82 12.91 -1.45
C ALA A 82 3.77 13.44 -0.36
N GLY A 83 3.25 13.57 0.87
CA GLY A 83 4.09 13.86 2.04
C GLY A 83 4.87 12.63 2.53
N ALA A 84 4.36 11.44 2.26
CA ALA A 84 5.04 10.16 2.50
C ALA A 84 4.54 9.11 1.50
N ILE A 85 5.43 8.25 1.01
CA ILE A 85 5.08 7.20 0.05
C ILE A 85 5.91 5.94 0.26
N THR A 86 5.30 4.76 0.16
CA THR A 86 6.02 3.48 0.21
C THR A 86 6.48 3.06 -1.19
N PRO A 87 7.75 2.67 -1.39
CA PRO A 87 8.23 2.17 -2.68
C PRO A 87 7.82 0.73 -2.93
N VAL A 88 7.75 0.35 -4.20
CA VAL A 88 7.63 -1.06 -4.63
C VAL A 88 8.77 -1.35 -5.62
N PRO A 89 9.63 -2.34 -5.34
CA PRO A 89 9.70 -3.17 -4.12
C PRO A 89 10.25 -2.40 -2.90
N GLY A 90 10.17 -3.02 -1.71
CA GLY A 90 10.84 -2.53 -0.49
C GLY A 90 9.93 -1.83 0.53
N GLY A 91 8.66 -1.58 0.20
CA GLY A 91 7.67 -0.99 1.10
C GLY A 91 6.90 -2.03 1.92
N VAL A 92 5.68 -2.35 1.50
CA VAL A 92 4.73 -3.14 2.29
C VAL A 92 5.13 -4.63 2.42
N GLY A 93 5.74 -5.21 1.38
CA GLY A 93 6.10 -6.63 1.34
C GLY A 93 6.93 -7.13 2.54
N PRO A 94 8.09 -6.51 2.85
CA PRO A 94 8.88 -6.86 4.03
C PRO A 94 8.11 -6.76 5.35
N MET A 95 7.24 -5.75 5.47
CA MET A 95 6.44 -5.54 6.68
C MET A 95 5.40 -6.65 6.89
N THR A 96 4.87 -7.25 5.83
CA THR A 96 3.94 -8.40 5.94
C THR A 96 4.58 -9.58 6.67
N VAL A 97 5.84 -9.91 6.37
CA VAL A 97 6.58 -10.97 7.08
C VAL A 97 6.83 -10.58 8.53
N CYS A 98 7.27 -9.34 8.79
CA CYS A 98 7.46 -8.86 10.16
C CYS A 98 6.17 -8.93 10.99
N MET A 99 5.02 -8.59 10.41
CA MET A 99 3.73 -8.63 11.10
C MET A 99 3.28 -10.06 11.39
N LEU A 100 3.54 -11.03 10.50
CA LEU A 100 3.32 -12.44 10.78
C LEU A 100 4.12 -12.88 12.01
N LEU A 101 5.43 -12.61 12.03
CA LEU A 101 6.30 -12.98 13.14
C LEU A 101 5.87 -12.33 14.46
N LYS A 102 5.48 -11.04 14.42
CA LYS A 102 4.97 -10.32 15.59
C LYS A 102 3.69 -10.97 16.14
N GLN A 103 2.73 -11.27 15.28
CA GLN A 103 1.47 -11.91 15.71
C GLN A 103 1.70 -13.31 16.27
N THR A 104 2.60 -14.09 15.67
CA THR A 104 3.02 -15.40 16.19
C THR A 104 3.62 -15.27 17.58
N LEU A 105 4.53 -14.32 17.80
CA LEU A 105 5.14 -14.07 19.10
C LEU A 105 4.11 -13.62 20.15
N GLU A 106 3.19 -12.73 19.79
CA GLU A 106 2.11 -12.30 20.69
C GLU A 106 1.20 -13.46 21.08
N SER A 107 0.92 -14.37 20.15
CA SER A 107 0.16 -15.59 20.44
C SER A 107 0.89 -16.52 21.40
N ALA A 108 2.18 -16.77 21.16
CA ALA A 108 3.02 -17.61 22.03
C ALA A 108 3.07 -17.05 23.47
N LYS A 109 3.19 -15.72 23.62
CA LYS A 109 3.15 -15.06 24.93
C LYS A 109 1.83 -15.30 25.68
N ARG A 110 0.68 -15.19 24.99
CA ARG A 110 -0.64 -15.43 25.60
C ARG A 110 -0.77 -16.87 26.10
N VAL A 111 -0.36 -17.84 25.30
CA VAL A 111 -0.39 -19.26 25.67
C VAL A 111 0.53 -19.53 26.87
N TYR A 112 1.75 -18.98 26.84
CA TYR A 112 2.70 -19.14 27.94
C TYR A 112 2.19 -18.54 29.25
N SER A 113 1.62 -17.33 29.21
CA SER A 113 1.07 -16.67 30.40
C SER A 113 -0.16 -17.37 30.97
N ALA A 114 -0.98 -18.06 30.16
CA ALA A 114 -2.15 -18.79 30.63
C ALA A 114 -1.82 -20.18 31.21
N ALA A 115 -0.61 -20.69 30.95
CA ALA A 115 -0.12 -21.96 31.49
C ALA A 115 0.63 -21.79 32.84
N GLN A 116 0.75 -20.56 33.33
CA GLN A 116 1.25 -20.20 34.67
C GLN A 116 0.07 -19.92 35.60
#